data_AF-A0A1F9DBV8-F1
#
_entry.id   AF-A0A1F9DBV8-F1
#
_cell.length_a   1.000
_cell.length_b   1.000
_cell.length_c   1.000
_cell.angle_alpha   90.00
_cell.angle_beta   90.00
_cell.angle_gamma   90.00
#
_symmetry.space_group_name_H-M   'P 1'
#
loop_
_entity.id
_entity.type
_entity.pdbx_description
1 polymer ?
#
loop_
_entity_poly.entity_id
_entity_poly.type
_entity_poly.pdbx_seq_one_letter_code
_entity_poly.pdbx_strand_id
1 'polypeptide(L)'
;MAYDIVKFIHILAVVFMAAPLYNLIVVHERRRIGKAPFVVDRYFENIIKGAAIRCYVYQFTALLTGILLIPLGGFPWSDLIENPILLAKLLLLLLLTALLSVVHFQIQPAIEAILAKVQGDDISEGIAKQIAPIRLRRTRLATACLFIVITIVLLGLQVTSRFGLPATTILILLAALFSWRVYRTSVRFGWI
;
A
#
# COMPACT_ATOMS: atom_id res chain seq x y z
N MET A 1 15.78 25.60 6.87
CA MET A 1 15.88 24.67 8.03
C MET A 1 14.58 23.94 8.32
N ALA A 2 13.52 24.62 8.79
CA ALA A 2 12.24 23.95 9.09
C ALA A 2 11.63 23.25 7.86
N TYR A 3 11.58 23.95 6.71
CA TYR A 3 11.16 23.38 5.44
C TYR A 3 11.94 22.10 5.08
N ASP A 4 13.27 22.14 5.18
CA ASP A 4 14.15 21.01 4.80
C ASP A 4 13.95 19.79 5.71
N ILE A 5 13.79 20.01 7.01
CA ILE A 5 13.52 18.94 7.98
C ILE A 5 12.16 18.30 7.70
N VAL A 6 11.10 19.11 7.50
CA VAL A 6 9.77 18.59 7.21
C VAL A 6 9.76 17.85 5.86
N LYS A 7 10.47 18.37 4.85
CA LYS A 7 10.62 17.73 3.54
C LYS A 7 11.33 16.38 3.66
N PHE A 8 12.40 16.31 4.47
CA PHE A 8 13.10 15.07 4.74
C PHE A 8 12.18 14.03 5.38
N ILE A 9 11.45 14.40 6.44
CA ILE A 9 10.50 13.51 7.12
C ILE A 9 9.38 13.06 6.17
N HIS A 10 8.87 13.96 5.34
CA HIS A 10 7.84 13.66 4.33
C HIS A 10 8.33 12.58 3.36
N ILE A 11 9.52 12.77 2.78
CA ILE A 11 10.12 11.81 1.84
C ILE A 11 10.39 10.49 2.55
N LEU A 12 10.93 10.50 3.78
CA LEU A 12 11.22 9.30 4.53
C LEU A 12 9.97 8.47 4.82
N ALA A 13 8.86 9.12 5.20
CA ALA A 13 7.58 8.47 5.40
C ALA A 13 7.11 7.76 4.11
N VAL A 14 7.18 8.45 2.97
CA VAL A 14 6.83 7.89 1.66
C VAL A 14 7.73 6.72 1.27
N VAL A 15 9.04 6.80 1.51
CA VAL A 15 9.99 5.70 1.25
C VAL A 15 9.66 4.48 2.11
N PHE A 16 9.39 4.66 3.40
CA PHE A 16 9.03 3.55 4.29
C PHE A 16 7.67 2.92 3.99
N MET A 17 6.77 3.61 3.28
CA MET A 17 5.56 2.99 2.73
C MET A 17 5.85 1.89 1.69
N ALA A 18 7.08 1.77 1.18
CA ALA A 18 7.49 0.64 0.34
C ALA A 18 7.68 -0.67 1.14
N ALA A 19 7.97 -0.62 2.44
CA ALA A 19 8.17 -1.83 3.25
C ALA A 19 6.92 -2.74 3.32
N PRO A 20 5.70 -2.20 3.54
CA PRO A 20 4.45 -2.93 3.38
C PRO A 20 4.30 -3.62 2.00
N LEU A 21 4.77 -2.99 0.92
CA LEU A 21 4.77 -3.61 -0.41
C LEU A 21 5.68 -4.84 -0.46
N TYR A 22 6.93 -4.73 -0.01
CA TYR A 22 7.84 -5.88 -0.04
C TYR A 22 7.33 -7.05 0.81
N ASN A 23 6.70 -6.75 1.95
CA ASN A 23 6.04 -7.76 2.77
C ASN A 23 4.91 -8.49 2.02
N LEU A 24 4.12 -7.79 1.20
CA LEU A 24 3.09 -8.42 0.36
C LEU A 24 3.69 -9.31 -0.72
N ILE A 25 4.81 -8.89 -1.34
CA ILE A 25 5.53 -9.70 -2.33
C ILE A 25 6.01 -11.01 -1.69
N VAL A 26 6.69 -10.91 -0.55
CA VAL A 26 7.19 -12.07 0.21
C VAL A 26 6.06 -13.01 0.60
N VAL A 27 4.93 -12.47 1.09
CA VAL A 27 3.77 -13.31 1.42
C VAL A 27 3.15 -13.96 0.19
N HIS A 28 3.22 -13.34 -0.99
CA HIS A 28 2.77 -13.96 -2.22
C HIS A 28 3.62 -15.17 -2.61
N GLU A 29 4.92 -15.14 -2.31
CA GLU A 29 5.83 -16.26 -2.58
C GLU A 29 5.49 -17.52 -1.78
N ARG A 30 4.67 -17.43 -0.72
CA ARG A 30 4.17 -18.60 0.03
C ARG A 30 3.53 -19.66 -0.86
N ARG A 31 2.97 -19.27 -2.01
CA ARG A 31 2.40 -20.20 -3.00
C ARG A 31 3.41 -21.23 -3.51
N ARG A 32 4.70 -20.92 -3.45
CA ARG A 32 5.79 -21.84 -3.82
C ARG A 32 6.04 -22.93 -2.79
N ILE A 33 5.61 -22.73 -1.54
CA ILE A 33 5.82 -23.69 -0.44
C ILE A 33 4.83 -24.87 -0.55
N GLY A 34 3.72 -24.71 -1.29
CA GLY A 34 2.70 -25.76 -1.41
C GLY A 34 1.85 -25.85 -0.13
N LYS A 35 1.60 -27.07 0.37
CA LYS A 35 0.96 -27.29 1.67
C LYS A 35 1.96 -26.95 2.79
N ALA A 36 1.93 -25.70 3.23
CA ALA A 36 2.72 -25.25 4.37
C ALA A 36 1.97 -25.57 5.69
N PRO A 37 2.70 -25.94 6.76
CA PRO A 37 2.12 -26.05 8.10
C PRO A 37 1.42 -24.76 8.52
N PHE A 38 0.39 -24.88 9.35
CA PHE A 38 -0.40 -23.75 9.84
C PHE A 38 0.46 -22.66 10.50
N VAL A 39 1.53 -23.04 11.23
CA VAL A 39 2.45 -22.07 11.84
C VAL A 39 3.12 -21.16 10.81
N VAL A 40 3.46 -21.70 9.64
CA VAL A 40 4.08 -20.95 8.53
C VAL A 40 3.05 -20.02 7.89
N ASP A 41 1.83 -20.52 7.64
CA ASP A 41 0.76 -19.68 7.12
C ASP A 41 0.39 -18.54 8.10
N ARG A 42 0.34 -18.84 9.41
CA ARG A 42 0.08 -17.86 10.47
C ARG A 42 1.16 -16.80 10.54
N TYR A 43 2.43 -17.17 10.35
CA TYR A 43 3.53 -16.22 10.27
C TYR A 43 3.34 -15.22 9.12
N PHE A 44 3.02 -15.70 7.91
CA PHE A 44 2.73 -14.81 6.78
C PHE A 44 1.51 -13.91 7.00
N GLU A 45 0.46 -14.42 7.64
CA GLU A 45 -0.73 -13.62 7.97
C GLU A 45 -0.41 -12.53 9.00
N ASN A 46 0.47 -12.80 9.98
CA ASN A 46 0.92 -11.81 10.95
C ASN A 46 1.77 -10.70 10.31
N ILE A 47 2.60 -11.03 9.32
CA ILE A 47 3.36 -10.03 8.54
C ILE A 47 2.40 -9.02 7.89
N ILE A 48 1.33 -9.50 7.24
CA ILE A 48 0.33 -8.63 6.60
C ILE A 48 -0.41 -7.80 7.65
N LYS A 49 -0.85 -8.43 8.74
CA LYS A 49 -1.56 -7.75 9.84
C LYS A 49 -0.74 -6.58 10.38
N GLY A 50 0.53 -6.82 10.71
CA GLY A 50 1.43 -5.80 11.25
C GLY A 50 1.82 -4.72 10.24
N ALA A 51 1.69 -4.97 8.94
CA ALA A 51 1.94 -3.95 7.92
C ALA A 51 0.87 -2.84 7.93
N ALA A 52 -0.39 -3.15 8.26
CA ALA A 52 -1.48 -2.18 8.21
C ALA A 52 -1.28 -0.99 9.17
N ILE A 53 -0.87 -1.27 10.42
CA ILE A 53 -0.61 -0.22 11.42
C ILE A 53 0.53 0.70 10.97
N ARG A 54 1.60 0.13 10.42
CA ARG A 54 2.72 0.90 9.88
C ARG A 54 2.28 1.80 8.73
N CYS A 55 1.42 1.32 7.83
CA CYS A 55 0.85 2.13 6.76
C CYS A 55 0.08 3.35 7.30
N TYR A 56 -0.74 3.19 8.35
CA TYR A 56 -1.45 4.34 8.95
C TYR A 56 -0.50 5.39 9.50
N VAL A 57 0.53 4.96 10.24
CA VAL A 57 1.53 5.88 10.80
C VAL A 57 2.20 6.66 9.66
N TYR A 58 2.67 5.98 8.62
CA TYR A 58 3.34 6.66 7.50
C TYR A 58 2.39 7.55 6.69
N GLN A 59 1.14 7.14 6.45
CA GLN A 59 0.13 7.96 5.78
C GLN A 59 -0.19 9.23 6.56
N PHE A 60 -0.35 9.10 7.88
CA PHE A 60 -0.61 10.24 8.76
C PHE A 60 0.58 11.19 8.81
N THR A 61 1.81 10.66 8.93
CA THR A 61 3.03 11.47 8.83
C THR A 61 3.11 12.18 7.48
N ALA A 62 2.85 11.49 6.36
CA ALA A 62 2.86 12.08 5.03
C ALA A 62 1.79 13.17 4.87
N LEU A 63 0.59 12.99 5.43
CA LEU A 63 -0.47 14.00 5.43
C LEU A 63 -0.04 15.25 6.18
N LEU A 64 0.38 15.11 7.44
CA LEU A 64 0.75 16.25 8.28
C LEU A 64 1.94 17.01 7.69
N THR A 65 2.99 16.30 7.30
CA THR A 65 4.17 16.91 6.70
C THR A 65 3.85 17.53 5.34
N GLY A 66 2.99 16.91 4.53
CA GLY A 66 2.55 17.45 3.24
C GLY A 66 1.78 18.76 3.39
N ILE A 67 0.87 18.83 4.36
CA ILE A 67 0.13 20.06 4.70
C ILE A 67 1.10 21.15 5.17
N LEU A 68 2.04 20.83 6.07
CA LEU A 68 3.03 21.80 6.59
C LEU A 68 3.98 22.32 5.51
N LEU A 69 4.31 21.53 4.49
CA LEU A 69 5.20 21.94 3.41
C LEU A 69 4.64 23.05 2.52
N ILE A 70 3.32 23.21 2.45
CA ILE A 70 2.67 24.24 1.63
C ILE A 70 3.05 25.65 2.13
N PRO A 71 2.71 26.07 3.37
CA PRO A 71 3.08 27.39 3.86
C PRO A 71 4.58 27.55 4.04
N LEU A 72 5.29 26.49 4.45
CA LEU A 72 6.76 26.55 4.62
C LEU A 72 7.49 26.71 3.28
N GLY A 73 6.86 26.30 2.17
CA GLY A 73 7.35 26.53 0.82
C GLY A 73 6.97 27.88 0.23
N GLY A 74 6.26 28.74 0.98
CA GLY A 74 5.80 30.05 0.54
C GLY A 74 4.49 30.05 -0.25
N PHE A 75 3.77 28.91 -0.29
CA PHE A 75 2.49 28.79 -0.98
C PHE A 75 1.31 29.08 -0.03
N PRO A 76 0.22 29.68 -0.51
CA PRO A 76 -0.98 29.89 0.30
C PRO A 76 -1.68 28.55 0.60
N TRP A 77 -2.45 28.51 1.68
CA TRP A 77 -3.24 27.31 2.03
C TRP A 77 -4.27 26.91 0.97
N SER A 78 -4.74 27.88 0.16
CA SER A 78 -5.69 27.62 -0.93
C SER A 78 -5.12 26.71 -2.00
N ASP A 79 -3.79 26.68 -2.19
CA ASP A 79 -3.12 25.80 -3.16
C ASP A 79 -3.40 24.33 -2.91
N LEU A 80 -3.72 23.91 -1.67
CA LEU A 80 -4.10 22.54 -1.39
C LEU A 80 -5.31 22.08 -2.24
N ILE A 81 -6.20 23.00 -2.58
CA ILE A 81 -7.43 22.75 -3.33
C ILE A 81 -7.33 23.32 -4.75
N GLU A 82 -6.74 24.49 -4.92
CA GLU A 82 -6.61 25.17 -6.22
C GLU A 82 -5.59 24.50 -7.14
N ASN A 83 -4.54 23.87 -6.57
CA ASN A 83 -3.58 23.11 -7.35
C ASN A 83 -4.11 21.68 -7.59
N PRO A 84 -4.42 21.30 -8.85
CA PRO A 84 -5.03 20.01 -9.15
C PRO A 84 -4.13 18.82 -8.78
N ILE A 85 -2.80 19.00 -8.77
CA ILE A 85 -1.85 17.94 -8.40
C ILE A 85 -1.88 17.72 -6.88
N LEU A 86 -1.88 18.80 -6.09
CA LEU A 86 -1.95 18.70 -4.63
C LEU A 86 -3.31 18.14 -4.18
N LEU A 87 -4.40 18.62 -4.79
CA LEU A 87 -5.73 18.11 -4.52
C LEU A 87 -5.84 16.62 -4.88
N ALA A 88 -5.34 16.21 -6.05
CA ALA A 88 -5.33 14.79 -6.43
C ALA A 88 -4.52 13.93 -5.44
N LYS A 89 -3.36 14.39 -4.98
CA LYS A 89 -2.57 13.69 -3.95
C LYS A 89 -3.35 13.54 -2.65
N LEU A 90 -4.03 14.59 -2.19
CA LEU A 90 -4.85 14.55 -0.98
C LEU A 90 -5.99 13.53 -1.13
N LEU A 91 -6.77 13.60 -2.22
CA LEU A 91 -7.88 12.68 -2.47
C LEU A 91 -7.40 11.22 -2.57
N LEU A 92 -6.29 10.97 -3.26
CA LEU A 92 -5.70 9.64 -3.35
C LEU A 92 -5.20 9.13 -2.00
N LEU A 93 -4.63 9.99 -1.15
CA LEU A 93 -4.20 9.61 0.21
C LEU A 93 -5.39 9.27 1.12
N LEU A 94 -6.49 10.02 1.00
CA LEU A 94 -7.74 9.71 1.72
C LEU A 94 -8.35 8.39 1.24
N LEU A 95 -8.38 8.17 -0.07
CA LEU A 95 -8.84 6.90 -0.65
C LEU A 95 -7.95 5.73 -0.18
N LEU A 96 -6.63 5.91 -0.17
CA LEU A 96 -5.69 4.90 0.32
C LEU A 96 -5.95 4.54 1.78
N THR A 97 -6.17 5.55 2.63
CA THR A 97 -6.53 5.37 4.04
C THR A 97 -7.85 4.61 4.17
N ALA A 98 -8.86 4.95 3.38
CA ALA A 98 -10.16 4.27 3.39
C ALA A 98 -10.05 2.80 2.98
N LEU A 99 -9.32 2.49 1.91
CA LEU A 99 -9.07 1.11 1.47
C LEU A 99 -8.32 0.31 2.53
N LEU A 100 -7.31 0.92 3.17
CA LEU A 100 -6.58 0.30 4.28
C LEU A 100 -7.52 0.00 5.46
N SER A 101 -8.44 0.90 5.79
CA SER A 101 -9.46 0.70 6.83
C SER A 101 -10.39 -0.46 6.54
N VAL A 102 -10.85 -0.62 5.29
CA VAL A 102 -11.63 -1.79 4.90
C VAL A 102 -10.82 -3.08 5.10
N VAL A 103 -9.54 -3.09 4.71
CA VAL A 103 -8.67 -4.25 4.91
C VAL A 103 -8.47 -4.55 6.39
N HIS A 104 -8.15 -3.54 7.20
CA HIS A 104 -7.77 -3.70 8.60
C HIS A 104 -8.94 -4.03 9.52
N PHE A 105 -10.09 -3.38 9.34
CA PHE A 105 -11.23 -3.52 10.26
C PHE A 105 -12.28 -4.54 9.80
N GLN A 106 -12.33 -4.89 8.51
CA GLN A 106 -13.33 -5.83 8.01
C GLN A 106 -12.71 -7.14 7.52
N ILE A 107 -11.75 -7.06 6.59
CA ILE A 107 -11.23 -8.25 5.90
C ILE A 107 -10.28 -9.04 6.80
N GLN A 108 -9.34 -8.37 7.47
CA GLN A 108 -8.35 -9.03 8.33
C GLN A 108 -9.02 -9.76 9.52
N PRO A 109 -9.98 -9.18 10.25
CA PRO A 109 -10.68 -9.89 11.32
C PRO A 109 -11.51 -11.08 10.80
N ALA A 110 -12.13 -10.97 9.61
CA ALA A 110 -12.85 -12.09 9.01
C ALA A 110 -11.94 -13.27 8.67
N ILE A 111 -10.71 -13.01 8.20
CA ILE A 111 -9.67 -14.03 7.99
C ILE A 111 -9.31 -14.68 9.33
N GLU A 112 -9.08 -13.88 10.37
CA GLU A 112 -8.71 -14.37 11.70
C GLU A 112 -9.81 -15.23 12.34
N ALA A 113 -11.08 -14.85 12.19
CA ALA A 113 -12.22 -15.62 12.70
C ALA A 113 -12.33 -17.02 12.07
N ILE A 114 -11.93 -17.16 10.79
CA ILE A 114 -11.89 -18.46 10.11
C ILE A 114 -10.67 -19.26 10.54
N LEU A 115 -9.50 -18.63 10.64
CA LEU A 115 -8.26 -19.29 11.09
C LEU A 115 -8.32 -19.75 12.55
N ALA A 116 -9.10 -19.09 13.39
CA ALA A 116 -9.31 -19.49 14.78
C ALA A 116 -9.99 -20.88 14.92
N LYS A 117 -10.59 -21.40 13.84
CA LYS A 117 -11.23 -22.73 13.80
C LYS A 117 -10.26 -23.86 13.43
N VAL A 118 -9.01 -23.55 13.08
CA VAL A 118 -8.01 -24.57 12.74
C VAL A 118 -7.66 -25.37 14.00
N GLN A 119 -7.72 -26.69 13.89
CA GLN A 119 -7.32 -27.62 14.94
C GLN A 119 -6.16 -28.47 14.40
N GLY A 120 -5.03 -28.51 15.13
CA GLY A 120 -3.82 -29.20 14.69
C GLY A 120 -2.90 -28.35 13.81
N ASP A 121 -1.93 -29.00 13.18
CA ASP A 121 -0.83 -28.34 12.46
C ASP A 121 -1.14 -28.04 10.98
N ASP A 122 -2.27 -28.52 10.46
CA ASP A 122 -2.65 -28.34 9.06
C ASP A 122 -3.99 -27.65 8.89
N ILE A 123 -4.09 -26.81 7.85
CA ILE A 123 -5.35 -26.19 7.46
C ILE A 123 -6.19 -27.22 6.69
N SER A 124 -7.31 -27.63 7.29
CA SER A 124 -8.26 -28.53 6.62
C SER A 124 -8.82 -27.93 5.33
N GLU A 125 -9.16 -28.77 4.35
CA GLU A 125 -9.65 -28.30 3.04
C GLU A 125 -10.92 -27.45 3.14
N GLY A 126 -11.79 -27.74 4.11
CA GLY A 126 -13.00 -26.96 4.37
C GLY A 126 -12.68 -25.52 4.78
N ILE A 127 -11.71 -25.33 5.68
CA ILE A 127 -11.24 -24.01 6.12
C ILE A 127 -10.53 -23.29 4.96
N ALA A 128 -9.68 -24.01 4.21
CA ALA A 128 -8.98 -23.48 3.06
C ALA A 128 -9.93 -22.92 1.98
N LYS A 129 -11.04 -23.61 1.71
CA LYS A 129 -12.08 -23.16 0.77
C LYS A 129 -12.82 -21.90 1.25
N GLN A 130 -13.07 -21.79 2.56
CA GLN A 130 -13.74 -20.62 3.14
C GLN A 130 -12.86 -19.37 3.14
N ILE A 131 -11.56 -19.52 3.43
CA ILE A 131 -10.64 -18.39 3.57
C ILE A 131 -10.11 -17.85 2.24
N ALA A 132 -10.02 -18.69 1.21
CA ALA A 132 -9.51 -18.34 -0.11
C ALA A 132 -10.17 -17.10 -0.74
N PRO A 133 -11.51 -16.97 -0.84
CA PRO A 133 -12.14 -15.79 -1.45
C PRO A 133 -11.87 -14.50 -0.68
N ILE A 134 -11.77 -14.56 0.65
CA ILE A 134 -11.50 -13.39 1.48
C ILE A 134 -10.05 -12.93 1.33
N ARG A 135 -9.10 -13.88 1.31
CA ARG A 135 -7.69 -13.60 0.99
C ARG A 135 -7.54 -13.01 -0.41
N LEU A 136 -8.29 -13.51 -1.39
CA LEU A 136 -8.32 -12.98 -2.74
C LEU A 136 -8.80 -11.52 -2.75
N ARG A 137 -9.91 -11.22 -2.06
CA ARG A 137 -10.42 -9.84 -1.91
C ARG A 137 -9.40 -8.92 -1.27
N ARG A 138 -8.76 -9.33 -0.17
CA ARG A 138 -7.66 -8.57 0.47
C ARG A 138 -6.57 -8.23 -0.54
N THR A 139 -6.16 -9.21 -1.31
CA THR A 139 -5.03 -9.05 -2.22
C THR A 139 -5.37 -8.09 -3.37
N ARG A 140 -6.60 -8.14 -3.90
CA ARG A 140 -7.06 -7.16 -4.90
C ARG A 140 -7.05 -5.72 -4.36
N LEU A 141 -7.49 -5.52 -3.11
CA LEU A 141 -7.42 -4.21 -2.48
C LEU A 141 -5.98 -3.76 -2.24
N ALA A 142 -5.09 -4.67 -1.82
CA ALA A 142 -3.68 -4.37 -1.66
C ALA A 142 -3.02 -3.95 -2.99
N THR A 143 -3.39 -4.58 -4.11
CA THR A 143 -2.97 -4.16 -5.47
C THR A 143 -3.45 -2.75 -5.81
N ALA A 144 -4.70 -2.42 -5.49
CA ALA A 144 -5.21 -1.07 -5.69
C ALA A 144 -4.46 -0.04 -4.83
N CYS A 145 -4.22 -0.36 -3.55
CA CYS A 145 -3.43 0.47 -2.66
C CYS A 145 -2.02 0.73 -3.20
N LEU A 146 -1.36 -0.29 -3.73
CA LEU A 146 -0.05 -0.16 -4.36
C LEU A 146 -0.08 0.82 -5.55
N PHE A 147 -1.02 0.61 -6.46
CA PHE A 147 -1.17 1.50 -7.61
C PHE A 147 -1.36 2.97 -7.18
N ILE A 148 -2.21 3.20 -6.17
CA ILE A 148 -2.49 4.52 -5.61
C ILE A 148 -1.21 5.14 -5.01
N VAL A 149 -0.44 4.37 -4.23
CA VAL A 149 0.82 4.85 -3.63
C VAL A 149 1.81 5.29 -4.71
N ILE A 150 2.04 4.47 -5.75
CA ILE A 150 2.95 4.83 -6.85
C ILE A 150 2.45 6.10 -7.54
N THR A 151 1.15 6.21 -7.78
CA THR A 151 0.54 7.39 -8.39
C THR A 151 0.76 8.64 -7.54
N ILE A 152 0.60 8.57 -6.20
CA ILE A 152 0.88 9.69 -5.29
C ILE A 152 2.35 10.13 -5.37
N VAL A 153 3.29 9.20 -5.50
CA VAL A 153 4.72 9.48 -5.67
C VAL A 153 4.97 10.19 -6.99
N LEU A 154 4.43 9.67 -8.10
CA LEU A 154 4.55 10.28 -9.43
C LEU A 154 4.02 11.71 -9.45
N LEU A 155 2.83 11.95 -8.87
CA LEU A 155 2.28 13.28 -8.72
C LEU A 155 3.16 14.19 -7.85
N GLY A 156 3.83 13.63 -6.83
CA GLY A 156 4.81 14.36 -6.02
C GLY A 156 5.97 14.91 -6.84
N LEU A 157 6.50 14.11 -7.77
CA LEU A 157 7.55 14.56 -8.69
C LEU A 157 7.05 15.71 -9.59
N GLN A 158 5.78 15.66 -10.01
CA GLN A 158 5.16 16.69 -10.84
C GLN A 158 4.92 18.03 -10.15
N VAL A 159 4.89 18.05 -8.81
CA VAL A 159 4.86 19.32 -8.06
C VAL A 159 6.15 20.11 -8.29
N THR A 160 7.29 19.41 -8.34
CA THR A 160 8.61 20.04 -8.50
C THR A 160 9.09 20.15 -9.94
N SER A 161 8.72 19.19 -10.79
CA SER A 161 9.13 19.13 -12.20
C SER A 161 8.01 18.52 -13.03
N ARG A 162 7.34 19.34 -13.86
CA ARG A 162 6.21 18.88 -14.66
C ARG A 162 6.70 18.01 -15.81
N PHE A 163 6.25 16.77 -15.84
CA PHE A 163 6.39 15.91 -17.01
C PHE A 163 5.34 16.26 -18.06
N GLY A 164 5.66 16.03 -19.33
CA GLY A 164 4.66 16.11 -20.41
C GLY A 164 3.53 15.09 -20.20
N LEU A 165 2.36 15.36 -20.80
CA LEU A 165 1.21 14.44 -20.76
C LEU A 165 1.56 13.01 -21.22
N PRO A 166 2.32 12.80 -22.33
CA PRO A 166 2.65 11.45 -22.78
C PRO A 166 3.47 10.68 -21.74
N ALA A 167 4.50 11.32 -21.16
CA ALA A 167 5.36 10.72 -20.15
C ALA A 167 4.54 10.37 -18.88
N THR A 168 3.68 11.28 -18.43
CA THR A 168 2.79 11.05 -17.29
C THR A 168 1.89 9.83 -17.52
N THR A 169 1.24 9.76 -18.67
CA THR A 169 0.35 8.64 -19.03
C THR A 169 1.12 7.32 -19.07
N ILE A 170 2.31 7.29 -19.70
CA ILE A 170 3.15 6.09 -19.75
C ILE A 170 3.54 5.63 -18.33
N LEU A 171 3.97 6.54 -17.47
CA LEU A 171 4.36 6.20 -16.09
C LEU A 171 3.20 5.67 -15.26
N ILE A 172 1.99 6.23 -15.41
CA ILE A 172 0.78 5.73 -14.75
C ILE A 172 0.41 4.34 -15.28
N LEU A 173 0.49 4.10 -16.60
CA LEU A 173 0.24 2.79 -17.19
C LEU A 173 1.25 1.75 -16.69
N LEU A 174 2.54 2.10 -16.61
CA LEU A 174 3.57 1.24 -16.06
C LEU A 174 3.31 0.94 -14.58
N ALA A 175 2.89 1.92 -13.79
CA ALA A 175 2.50 1.71 -12.39
C ALA A 175 1.31 0.75 -12.26
N ALA A 176 0.30 0.86 -13.13
CA ALA A 176 -0.84 -0.04 -13.17
C ALA A 176 -0.44 -1.48 -13.55
N LEU A 177 0.36 -1.62 -14.61
CA LEU A 177 0.89 -2.91 -15.07
C LEU A 177 1.76 -3.58 -14.00
N PHE A 178 2.66 -2.83 -13.37
CA PHE A 178 3.49 -3.32 -12.28
C PHE A 178 2.65 -3.81 -11.11
N SER A 179 1.69 -2.99 -10.65
CA SER A 179 0.82 -3.33 -9.52
C SER A 179 0.01 -4.61 -9.80
N TRP A 180 -0.48 -4.75 -11.02
CA TRP A 180 -1.20 -5.94 -11.46
C TRP A 180 -0.30 -7.17 -11.57
N ARG A 181 0.91 -7.02 -12.14
CA ARG A 181 1.87 -8.11 -12.32
C ARG A 181 2.35 -8.67 -10.98
N VAL A 182 2.74 -7.81 -10.05
CA VAL A 182 3.22 -8.19 -8.70
C VAL A 182 2.23 -9.11 -7.98
N TYR A 183 0.94 -8.94 -8.27
CA TYR A 183 -0.13 -9.78 -7.73
C TYR A 183 -0.31 -11.12 -8.46
N ARG A 184 -0.10 -11.16 -9.77
CA ARG A 184 -0.35 -12.36 -10.60
C ARG A 184 0.83 -13.32 -10.57
N THR A 185 2.05 -12.79 -10.54
CA THR A 185 3.30 -13.52 -10.72
C THR A 185 4.30 -13.09 -9.66
N SER A 186 5.02 -14.03 -9.05
CA SER A 186 6.14 -13.67 -8.17
C SER A 186 7.21 -12.95 -8.99
N VAL A 187 7.67 -11.82 -8.45
CA VAL A 187 8.65 -10.92 -9.07
C VAL A 187 10.00 -11.17 -8.40
N ARG A 188 10.70 -12.23 -8.84
CA ARG A 188 11.90 -12.74 -8.15
C ARG A 188 13.03 -11.71 -8.09
N PHE A 189 13.11 -10.83 -9.09
CA PHE A 189 14.14 -9.80 -9.17
C PHE A 189 13.61 -8.40 -8.83
N GLY A 190 12.43 -8.29 -8.22
CA GLY A 190 11.79 -7.02 -7.85
C GLY A 190 11.18 -6.24 -9.02
N TRP A 191 11.68 -6.41 -10.25
CA TRP A 191 11.16 -5.81 -11.48
C TRP A 191 10.62 -6.84 -12.48
N ILE A 192 11.22 -8.02 -12.53
CA ILE A 192 10.92 -9.13 -13.46
C ILE A 192 10.56 -10.39 -12.68
#